data_AF-A0A2M7X861-F1
#
_entry.id   AF-A0A2M7X861-F1
#
_cell.length_a   1.000
_cell.length_b   1.000
_cell.length_c   1.000
_cell.angle_alpha   90.00
_cell.angle_beta   90.00
_cell.angle_gamma   90.00
#
_symmetry.space_group_name_H-M   'P 1'
#
loop_
_entity.id
_entity.type
_entity.pdbx_description
1 polymer ?
#
loop_
_entity_poly.entity_id
_entity_poly.type
_entity_poly.pdbx_seq_one_letter_code
_entity_poly.pdbx_strand_id
1 'polypeptide(L)' 'RTLESVIEQYYKTVRPSHQQFVEPTKAYADIIIPEGGKNKVAIDVIRT' A
#
# COMPACT_ATOMS: atom_id res chain seq x y z
N ARG A 1 9.87 -13.75 -16.88
CA ARG A 1 8.78 -13.58 -15.89
C ARG A 1 7.49 -13.47 -16.68
N THR A 2 6.58 -14.44 -16.55
CA THR A 2 5.28 -14.41 -17.23
C THR A 2 4.25 -13.71 -16.35
N LEU A 3 3.19 -13.21 -16.97
CA LEU A 3 2.14 -12.47 -16.27
C LEU A 3 1.37 -13.39 -15.30
N GLU A 4 1.15 -14.67 -15.67
CA GLU A 4 0.53 -15.64 -14.76
C GLU A 4 1.36 -15.88 -13.50
N SER A 5 2.69 -15.98 -13.63
CA SER A 5 3.59 -16.19 -12.49
C SER A 5 3.54 -15.03 -11.49
N VAL A 6 3.38 -13.79 -11.96
CA VAL A 6 3.25 -12.61 -11.09
C VAL A 6 1.90 -12.61 -10.38
N ILE A 7 0.82 -12.95 -11.08
CA ILE A 7 -0.53 -13.05 -10.50
C ILE A 7 -0.56 -14.12 -9.42
N GLU A 8 0.00 -15.30 -9.70
CA GLU A 8 0.02 -16.42 -8.78
C GLU A 8 0.84 -16.08 -7.52
N GLN A 9 2.01 -15.47 -7.68
CA GLN A 9 2.83 -15.00 -6.56
C GLN A 9 2.08 -13.96 -5.71
N TYR A 10 1.42 -12.99 -6.35
CA TYR A 10 0.67 -11.96 -5.63
C TYR A 10 -0.42 -12.56 -4.75
N TYR A 11 -1.22 -13.49 -5.27
CA TYR A 11 -2.30 -14.11 -4.51
C TYR A 11 -1.79 -15.07 -3.43
N LYS A 12 -0.69 -15.80 -3.68
CA LYS A 12 -0.17 -16.78 -2.73
C LYS A 12 0.56 -16.17 -1.54
N THR A 13 1.31 -15.09 -1.74
CA THR A 13 2.20 -14.56 -0.70
C THR A 13 1.91 -13.12 -0.33
N VAL A 14 1.79 -12.23 -1.32
CA VAL A 14 1.71 -10.79 -1.09
C VAL A 14 0.37 -10.37 -0.49
N ARG A 15 -0.74 -10.85 -1.05
CA ARG A 15 -2.09 -10.49 -0.58
C ARG A 15 -2.37 -10.99 0.85
N PRO A 16 -2.12 -12.26 1.21
CA PRO A 16 -2.33 -12.72 2.58
C PRO A 16 -1.48 -11.95 3.59
N SER A 17 -0.20 -11.71 3.27
CA SER A 17 0.71 -10.94 4.15
C SER A 17 0.24 -9.50 4.32
N HIS A 18 -0.22 -8.86 3.24
CA HIS A 18 -0.78 -7.51 3.32
C HIS A 18 -2.02 -7.45 4.22
N GLN A 19 -2.97 -8.38 4.06
CA GLN A 19 -4.19 -8.40 4.87
C GLN A 19 -3.91 -8.71 6.35
N GLN A 20 -2.96 -9.61 6.62
CA GLN A 20 -2.67 -10.05 7.98
C GLN A 20 -1.79 -9.07 8.76
N PHE A 21 -0.86 -8.37 8.10
CA PHE A 21 0.16 -7.55 8.78
C PHE A 21 0.17 -6.09 8.38
N VAL A 22 -0.21 -5.72 7.16
CA VAL A 22 -0.09 -4.34 6.65
C VAL A 22 -1.41 -3.58 6.75
N GLU A 23 -2.56 -4.22 6.53
CA GLU A 23 -3.86 -3.54 6.68
C GLU A 23 -4.16 -3.15 8.14
N PRO A 24 -3.85 -3.97 9.17
CA PRO A 24 -4.07 -3.57 10.56
C PRO A 24 -3.22 -2.37 11.00
N THR A 25 -2.06 -2.13 10.38
CA THR A 25 -1.20 -0.99 10.77
C THR A 25 -1.79 0.35 10.36
N LYS A 26 -2.72 0.38 9.39
CA LYS A 26 -3.45 1.59 8.98
C LYS A 26 -4.22 2.23 10.14
N ALA A 27 -4.72 1.42 11.08
CA ALA A 27 -5.47 1.93 12.24
C ALA A 27 -4.62 2.80 13.19
N TYR A 28 -3.30 2.68 13.13
CA TYR A 28 -2.37 3.44 13.97
C TYR A 28 -1.79 4.67 13.25
N ALA A 29 -2.20 4.95 12.01
CA ALA A 29 -1.71 6.10 11.28
C ALA A 29 -2.45 7.38 11.74
N ASP A 30 -1.68 8.42 12.07
CA ASP A 30 -2.25 9.74 12.41
C ASP A 30 -2.92 10.41 11.19
N ILE A 31 -2.32 10.21 10.01
CA ILE A 31 -2.79 10.78 8.73
C ILE A 31 -2.72 9.71 7.64
N ILE A 32 -3.79 9.58 6.86
CA ILE A 32 -3.86 8.70 5.69
C ILE A 32 -3.92 9.55 4.43
N ILE A 33 -2.95 9.39 3.53
CA ILE A 33 -2.92 10.10 2.24
C ILE A 33 -3.51 9.22 1.14
N PRO A 34 -4.69 9.57 0.59
CA PRO A 34 -5.24 8.87 -0.57
C PRO A 34 -4.45 9.21 -1.83
N GLU A 35 -4.45 8.29 -2.81
CA GLU A 35 -3.79 8.40 -4.12
C GLU A 35 -2.24 8.49 -4.10
N GLY A 36 -1.64 8.44 -2.90
CA GLY A 36 -0.20 8.38 -2.69
C GLY A 36 0.55 9.48 -3.44
N GLY A 37 1.47 9.07 -4.32
CA GLY A 37 2.40 9.97 -5.03
C GLY A 37 1.75 10.97 -6.00
N LYS A 38 0.45 10.81 -6.34
CA LYS A 38 -0.26 11.76 -7.21
C LYS A 38 -0.88 12.92 -6.45
N ASN A 39 -1.05 12.79 -5.13
CA ASN A 39 -1.60 13.83 -4.29
C ASN A 39 -0.52 14.84 -3.91
N LYS A 40 -0.20 15.73 -4.87
CA LYS A 40 0.83 16.78 -4.69
C LYS A 40 0.53 17.69 -3.51
N VAL A 41 -0.75 17.94 -3.23
CA VAL A 41 -1.19 18.78 -2.10
C VAL A 41 -0.82 18.13 -0.77
N ALA A 42 -1.11 16.84 -0.59
CA ALA A 42 -0.77 16.14 0.65
C ALA A 42 0.75 15.99 0.86
N ILE A 43 1.52 15.80 -0.22
CA ILE A 43 2.98 15.71 -0.15
C ILE A 43 3.60 17.04 0.29
N ASP A 44 3.07 18.15 -0.19
CA ASP A 44 3.60 19.49 0.12
C ASP A 44 3.37 19.87 1.59
N VAL A 45 2.26 19.44 2.17
CA VAL A 45 1.92 19.64 3.60
C VAL A 45 2.87 18.88 4.53
N ILE A 46 3.37 17.70 4.14
CA ILE A 46 4.35 16.94 4.97
C ILE A 46 5.77 17.48 4.81
N ARG A 47 6.09 18.09 3.67
CA ARG A 47 7.43 18.60 3.37
C ARG A 47 7.73 19.96 4.03
N THR A 48 6.69 20.69 4.43
CA THR A 48 6.78 22.02 5.07
C THR A 48 6.86 21.86 6.58
#